data_AF-A0A7J9X9W8-F1
#
_entry.id   AF-A0A7J9X9W8-F1
#
_cell.length_a   1.000
_cell.length_b   1.000
_cell.length_c   1.000
_cell.angle_alpha   90.00
_cell.angle_beta   90.00
_cell.angle_gamma   90.00
#
_symmetry.space_group_name_H-M   'P 1'
#
loop_
_entity.id
_entity.type
_entity.pdbx_description
1 polymer ?
#
loop_
_entity_poly.entity_id
_entity_poly.type
_entity_poly.pdbx_seq_one_letter_code
_entity_poly.pdbx_strand_id
1 'polypeptide(L)'
;MASVAVSVLGIPAPQAAAHAPPAQGSGVSVTSGGGFLNSTSYEAGSYAFAVQQGDDFYLVTARHVAPTGAAVYGSTGLLGQTSSVSTSRDTAYVRLNQDKPDGHLRIGTAADGSSVNAAVDSVATRGSIAVGQRVCHSGYAESTQQAGGYVCGEVVDVPASCSSYLVAAGCQITMRGDDGQQVGWLGDSGGPVWQSVAPGRVRLLGVFTAVSSPAGGSASLGHFVPAFDVLDDLGGVPIRA
;
A
#
# COMPACT_ATOMS: atom_id res chain seq x y z
N MET A 1 -1.95 60.19 8.73
CA MET A 1 -2.71 58.99 8.33
C MET A 1 -2.21 57.84 9.20
N ALA A 2 -3.05 57.29 10.07
CA ALA A 2 -2.65 56.25 11.02
C ALA A 2 -2.96 54.87 10.44
N SER A 3 -1.96 53.98 10.41
CA SER A 3 -2.11 52.59 9.97
C SER A 3 -2.64 51.76 11.13
N VAL A 4 -3.80 51.12 10.92
CA VAL A 4 -4.37 50.16 11.87
C VAL A 4 -3.82 48.78 11.51
N ALA A 5 -2.97 48.22 12.38
CA ALA A 5 -2.55 46.84 12.29
C ALA A 5 -3.69 45.92 12.77
N VAL A 6 -4.22 45.11 11.85
CA VAL A 6 -5.15 44.03 12.21
C VAL A 6 -4.32 42.86 12.71
N SER A 7 -4.31 42.65 14.04
CA SER A 7 -3.83 41.40 14.64
C SER A 7 -4.75 40.27 14.20
N VAL A 8 -4.26 39.43 13.29
CA VAL A 8 -4.86 38.12 13.03
C VAL A 8 -4.60 37.27 14.28
N LEU A 9 -5.64 37.12 15.11
CA LEU A 9 -5.65 36.13 16.18
C LEU A 9 -5.33 34.77 15.55
N GLY A 10 -4.20 34.19 15.97
CA GLY A 10 -3.74 32.90 15.51
C GLY A 10 -4.81 31.85 15.79
N ILE A 11 -5.46 31.37 14.72
CA ILE A 11 -6.20 30.12 14.77
C ILE A 11 -5.15 29.08 15.15
N PRO A 12 -5.26 28.39 16.31
CA PRO A 12 -4.34 27.32 16.62
C PRO A 12 -4.40 26.32 15.46
N ALA A 13 -3.24 26.00 14.89
CA ALA A 13 -3.13 24.91 13.94
C ALA A 13 -3.89 23.72 14.52
N PRO A 14 -4.78 23.05 13.76
CA PRO A 14 -5.48 21.88 14.26
C PRO A 14 -4.43 20.95 14.83
N GLN A 15 -4.48 20.80 16.15
CA GLN A 15 -3.54 19.97 16.89
C GLN A 15 -3.54 18.62 16.20
N ALA A 16 -2.34 18.14 15.89
CA ALA A 16 -2.10 16.75 15.52
C ALA A 16 -2.71 15.89 16.64
N ALA A 17 -4.00 15.58 16.53
CA ALA A 17 -4.58 14.44 17.19
C ALA A 17 -3.78 13.29 16.62
N ALA A 18 -2.80 12.85 17.40
CA ALA A 18 -1.96 11.72 17.10
C ALA A 18 -2.88 10.60 16.64
N HIS A 19 -2.89 10.35 15.33
CA HIS A 19 -3.60 9.24 14.72
C HIS A 19 -2.84 7.99 15.16
N ALA A 20 -3.12 7.57 16.40
CA ALA A 20 -2.57 6.38 17.00
C ALA A 20 -2.77 5.19 16.05
N PRO A 21 -1.81 4.25 16.00
CA PRO A 21 -1.98 3.05 15.22
C PRO A 21 -3.32 2.39 15.55
N PRO A 22 -4.01 1.83 14.55
CA PRO A 22 -5.27 1.13 14.78
C PRO A 22 -5.12 0.08 15.89
N ALA A 23 -6.15 -0.01 16.74
CA ALA A 23 -6.21 -1.03 17.78
C ALA A 23 -6.18 -2.45 17.18
N GLN A 24 -5.52 -3.35 17.91
CA GLN A 24 -5.25 -4.74 17.54
C GLN A 24 -6.51 -5.49 17.10
N GLY A 25 -6.48 -6.10 15.91
CA GLY A 25 -7.38 -7.19 15.54
C GLY A 25 -6.70 -8.53 15.85
N SER A 26 -7.34 -9.39 16.65
CA SER A 26 -6.84 -10.74 16.90
C SER A 26 -7.19 -11.66 15.73
N GLY A 27 -6.21 -11.94 14.86
CA GLY A 27 -6.36 -12.95 13.81
C GLY A 27 -5.21 -12.85 12.82
N VAL A 28 -4.27 -13.81 12.89
CA VAL A 28 -3.25 -13.99 11.85
C VAL A 28 -3.85 -14.91 10.81
N SER A 29 -4.26 -14.36 9.66
CA SER A 29 -4.42 -15.17 8.46
C SER A 29 -3.14 -15.14 7.65
N VAL A 30 -2.79 -16.27 7.05
CA VAL A 30 -1.63 -16.44 6.14
C VAL A 30 -1.73 -15.54 4.90
N THR A 31 -2.91 -14.95 4.66
CA THR A 31 -3.27 -14.16 3.48
C THR A 31 -3.55 -12.68 3.76
N SER A 32 -3.24 -12.18 4.96
CA SER A 32 -3.41 -10.76 5.28
C SER A 32 -2.38 -9.89 4.53
N GLY A 33 -2.84 -8.96 3.70
CA GLY A 33 -2.03 -8.10 2.85
C GLY A 33 -0.90 -7.35 3.58
N GLY A 34 0.33 -7.35 3.09
CA GLY A 34 1.51 -6.78 3.77
C GLY A 34 2.44 -7.85 4.34
N GLY A 35 2.15 -9.12 4.08
CA GLY A 35 3.04 -10.24 4.38
C GLY A 35 4.21 -10.35 3.42
N PHE A 36 5.25 -11.06 3.87
CA PHE A 36 6.42 -11.44 3.08
C PHE A 36 6.04 -12.29 1.86
N LEU A 37 6.70 -12.01 0.75
CA LEU A 37 6.61 -12.79 -0.47
C LEU A 37 8.01 -13.09 -0.98
N ASN A 38 8.31 -14.37 -1.18
CA ASN A 38 9.49 -14.82 -1.91
C ASN A 38 9.06 -15.54 -3.19
N SER A 39 9.70 -15.20 -4.31
CA SER A 39 9.54 -15.94 -5.56
C SER A 39 10.87 -16.60 -5.92
N THR A 40 10.83 -17.83 -6.43
CA THR A 40 11.99 -18.71 -6.63
C THR A 40 13.09 -18.17 -7.54
N SER A 41 12.92 -16.98 -8.12
CA SER A 41 13.83 -16.44 -9.12
C SER A 41 13.99 -14.91 -9.05
N TYR A 42 13.38 -14.22 -8.09
CA TYR A 42 13.38 -12.75 -8.05
C TYR A 42 13.51 -12.18 -6.63
N GLU A 43 13.58 -10.85 -6.55
CA GLU A 43 13.70 -10.11 -5.30
C GLU A 43 12.54 -10.44 -4.35
N ALA A 44 12.87 -10.60 -3.08
CA ALA A 44 11.86 -10.69 -2.05
C ALA A 44 11.07 -9.39 -1.99
N GLY A 45 9.78 -9.50 -1.72
CA GLY A 45 8.89 -8.36 -1.60
C GLY A 45 7.77 -8.62 -0.62
N SER A 46 6.68 -7.90 -0.82
CA SER A 46 5.45 -8.00 -0.05
C SER A 46 4.27 -8.23 -0.99
N TYR A 47 3.12 -8.63 -0.48
CA TYR A 47 1.86 -8.56 -1.24
C TYR A 47 0.93 -7.52 -0.63
N ALA A 48 0.05 -6.91 -1.42
CA ALA A 48 -0.71 -5.74 -1.01
C ALA A 48 -2.05 -6.15 -0.41
N PHE A 49 -2.88 -6.83 -1.19
CA PHE A 49 -4.23 -7.23 -0.79
C PHE A 49 -4.71 -8.40 -1.65
N ALA A 50 -5.81 -9.01 -1.21
CA ALA A 50 -6.45 -10.09 -1.93
C ALA A 50 -7.64 -9.61 -2.78
N VAL A 51 -7.82 -10.24 -3.94
CA VAL A 51 -8.91 -9.98 -4.89
C VAL A 51 -9.60 -11.30 -5.23
N GLN A 52 -10.92 -11.26 -5.34
CA GLN A 52 -11.72 -12.35 -5.87
C GLN A 52 -12.10 -12.06 -7.33
N GLN A 53 -11.91 -13.03 -8.22
CA GLN A 53 -12.36 -12.99 -9.60
C GLN A 53 -13.08 -14.31 -9.92
N GLY A 54 -14.42 -14.26 -9.98
CA GLY A 54 -15.23 -15.48 -10.03
C GLY A 54 -15.03 -16.34 -8.78
N ASP A 55 -14.67 -17.60 -8.96
CA ASP A 55 -14.38 -18.56 -7.89
C ASP A 55 -12.91 -18.56 -7.45
N ASP A 56 -12.07 -17.78 -8.14
CA ASP A 56 -10.62 -17.72 -7.88
C ASP A 56 -10.25 -16.54 -6.97
N PHE A 57 -9.21 -16.76 -6.17
CA PHE A 57 -8.61 -15.75 -5.30
C PHE A 57 -7.18 -15.42 -5.74
N TYR A 58 -6.85 -14.15 -5.69
CA TYR A 58 -5.56 -13.62 -6.13
C TYR A 58 -4.95 -12.75 -5.03
N LEU A 59 -3.63 -12.90 -4.80
CA LEU A 59 -2.85 -11.86 -4.13
C LEU A 59 -2.30 -10.89 -5.17
N VAL A 60 -2.39 -9.61 -4.87
CA VAL A 60 -1.81 -8.55 -5.68
C VAL A 60 -0.44 -8.19 -5.12
N THR A 61 0.58 -8.10 -5.96
CA THR A 61 1.94 -7.65 -5.59
C THR A 61 2.55 -6.85 -6.75
N ALA A 62 3.81 -6.42 -6.63
CA ALA A 62 4.54 -5.76 -7.71
C ALA A 62 5.04 -6.78 -8.75
N ARG A 63 5.08 -6.38 -10.03
CA ARG A 63 5.45 -7.31 -11.12
C ARG A 63 6.88 -7.80 -11.00
N HIS A 64 7.81 -6.91 -10.65
CA HIS A 64 9.22 -7.26 -10.50
C HIS A 64 9.50 -8.20 -9.31
N VAL A 65 8.58 -8.30 -8.35
CA VAL A 65 8.65 -9.24 -7.21
C VAL A 65 8.18 -10.65 -7.62
N ALA A 66 7.11 -10.74 -8.40
CA ALA A 66 6.49 -12.01 -8.77
C ALA A 66 6.04 -12.02 -10.25
N PRO A 67 6.96 -12.14 -11.22
CA PRO A 67 6.61 -12.13 -12.63
C PRO A 67 5.83 -13.38 -13.06
N THR A 68 5.25 -13.35 -14.27
CA THR A 68 4.40 -14.43 -14.78
C THR A 68 5.05 -15.80 -14.66
N GLY A 69 4.30 -16.77 -14.14
CA GLY A 69 4.73 -18.16 -13.96
C GLY A 69 5.54 -18.41 -12.68
N ALA A 70 5.93 -17.38 -11.92
CA ALA A 70 6.68 -17.55 -10.69
C ALA A 70 5.86 -18.30 -9.62
N ALA A 71 6.49 -19.27 -8.96
CA ALA A 71 5.94 -19.86 -7.74
C ALA A 71 6.16 -18.91 -6.56
N VAL A 72 5.12 -18.68 -5.79
CA VAL A 72 5.09 -17.64 -4.76
C VAL A 72 4.92 -18.26 -3.38
N TYR A 73 5.86 -17.94 -2.49
CA TYR A 73 5.95 -18.48 -1.14
C TYR A 73 5.76 -17.39 -0.10
N GLY A 74 4.96 -17.69 0.91
CA GLY A 74 4.86 -16.91 2.14
C GLY A 74 5.75 -17.53 3.23
N SER A 75 5.59 -17.06 4.47
CA SER A 75 6.35 -17.59 5.62
C SER A 75 6.03 -19.04 5.96
N THR A 76 4.86 -19.55 5.56
CA THR A 76 4.37 -20.90 5.89
C THR A 76 4.41 -21.88 4.72
N GLY A 77 4.88 -21.47 3.55
CA GLY A 77 4.99 -22.32 2.35
C GLY A 77 4.43 -21.71 1.08
N LEU A 78 4.13 -22.55 0.09
CA LEU A 78 3.60 -22.15 -1.21
C LEU A 78 2.20 -21.54 -1.05
N LEU A 79 2.05 -20.28 -1.49
CA LEU A 79 0.76 -19.58 -1.53
C LEU A 79 0.05 -19.83 -2.87
N GLY A 80 0.81 -19.82 -3.97
CA GLY A 80 0.24 -19.86 -5.30
C GLY A 80 1.26 -19.69 -6.41
N GLN A 81 0.76 -19.38 -7.61
CA GLN A 81 1.57 -19.11 -8.78
C GLN A 81 1.10 -17.81 -9.44
N THR A 82 2.03 -16.98 -9.92
CA THR A 82 1.68 -15.79 -10.70
C THR A 82 1.04 -16.22 -12.02
N SER A 83 -0.27 -15.99 -12.15
CA SER A 83 -1.04 -16.35 -13.35
C SER A 83 -0.92 -15.28 -14.45
N SER A 84 -0.85 -14.02 -14.04
CA SER A 84 -0.86 -12.87 -14.94
C SER A 84 -0.18 -11.67 -14.29
N VAL A 85 0.21 -10.72 -15.13
CA VAL A 85 0.82 -9.45 -14.72
C VAL A 85 0.20 -8.33 -15.54
N SER A 86 0.21 -7.11 -15.00
CA SER A 86 -0.16 -5.95 -15.81
C SER A 86 0.94 -5.66 -16.83
N THR A 87 0.52 -5.37 -18.07
CA THR A 87 1.43 -5.02 -19.17
C THR A 87 1.81 -3.54 -19.16
N SER A 88 0.95 -2.70 -18.59
CA SER A 88 1.12 -1.24 -18.51
C SER A 88 1.54 -0.76 -17.12
N ARG A 89 1.51 -1.65 -16.11
CA ARG A 89 1.79 -1.31 -14.70
C ARG A 89 2.70 -2.35 -14.06
N ASP A 90 3.34 -1.95 -12.97
CA ASP A 90 4.20 -2.82 -12.18
C ASP A 90 3.39 -3.63 -11.15
N THR A 91 2.43 -4.41 -11.62
CA THR A 91 1.59 -5.27 -10.77
C THR A 91 1.53 -6.71 -11.28
N ALA A 92 1.43 -7.65 -10.34
CA ALA A 92 1.31 -9.07 -10.58
C ALA A 92 0.14 -9.66 -9.78
N TYR A 93 -0.46 -10.71 -10.33
CA TYR A 93 -1.62 -11.40 -9.79
C TYR A 93 -1.26 -12.85 -9.52
N VAL A 94 -1.14 -13.19 -8.25
CA VAL A 94 -0.78 -14.53 -7.77
C VAL A 94 -2.05 -15.29 -7.48
N ARG A 95 -2.42 -16.24 -8.34
CA ARG A 95 -3.57 -17.11 -8.09
C ARG A 95 -3.26 -18.00 -6.90
N LEU A 96 -4.11 -17.96 -5.89
CA LEU A 96 -3.96 -18.74 -4.66
C LEU A 96 -4.41 -20.18 -4.86
N ASN A 97 -3.69 -21.10 -4.22
CA ASN A 97 -4.03 -22.52 -4.17
C ASN A 97 -4.90 -22.89 -2.94
N GLN A 98 -5.31 -21.89 -2.15
CA GLN A 98 -5.87 -22.07 -0.80
C GLN A 98 -7.26 -21.43 -0.69
N ASP A 99 -7.86 -21.62 0.49
CA ASP A 99 -9.14 -21.05 0.89
C ASP A 99 -9.18 -19.51 0.78
N LYS A 100 -10.41 -18.99 0.76
CA LYS A 100 -10.71 -17.56 0.71
C LYS A 100 -9.90 -16.77 1.77
N PRO A 101 -9.13 -15.75 1.35
CA PRO A 101 -8.49 -14.82 2.27
C PRO A 101 -9.46 -14.11 3.21
N ASP A 102 -8.96 -13.66 4.35
CA ASP A 102 -9.78 -13.07 5.42
C ASP A 102 -10.12 -11.59 5.21
N GLY A 103 -9.53 -10.94 4.20
CA GLY A 103 -9.77 -9.52 3.89
C GLY A 103 -9.07 -8.52 4.82
N HIS A 104 -8.06 -8.95 5.57
CA HIS A 104 -7.24 -8.07 6.40
C HIS A 104 -5.94 -7.66 5.72
N LEU A 105 -5.35 -6.55 6.16
CA LEU A 105 -3.98 -6.14 5.84
C LEU A 105 -3.13 -6.20 7.10
N ARG A 106 -1.98 -6.85 7.06
CA ARG A 106 -0.83 -6.60 7.93
C ARG A 106 -0.29 -5.19 7.72
N ILE A 107 -0.51 -4.35 8.71
CA ILE A 107 -0.15 -2.92 8.71
C ILE A 107 0.96 -2.61 9.70
N GLY A 108 1.50 -3.60 10.41
CA GLY A 108 2.57 -3.37 11.37
C GLY A 108 3.01 -4.64 12.09
N THR A 109 3.96 -4.43 13.00
CA THR A 109 4.43 -5.44 13.95
C THR A 109 4.42 -4.79 15.34
N ALA A 110 3.71 -5.39 16.29
CA ALA A 110 3.63 -4.92 17.66
C ALA A 110 4.98 -5.10 18.39
N ALA A 111 5.13 -4.46 19.56
CA ALA A 111 6.35 -4.49 20.35
C ALA A 111 6.78 -5.90 20.81
N ASP A 112 5.83 -6.84 20.87
CA ASP A 112 6.05 -8.24 21.19
C ASP A 112 6.38 -9.10 19.96
N GLY A 113 6.53 -8.50 18.78
CA GLY A 113 6.80 -9.17 17.52
C GLY A 113 5.56 -9.75 16.84
N SER A 114 4.36 -9.60 17.40
CA SER A 114 3.11 -10.06 16.78
C SER A 114 2.70 -9.15 15.62
N SER A 115 2.05 -9.70 14.59
CA SER A 115 1.57 -8.90 13.45
C SER A 115 0.34 -8.08 13.84
N VAL A 116 0.30 -6.82 13.40
CA VAL A 116 -0.88 -5.94 13.56
C VAL A 116 -1.65 -5.92 12.26
N ASN A 117 -2.94 -6.29 12.32
CA ASN A 117 -3.81 -6.37 11.16
C ASN A 117 -4.93 -5.31 11.21
N ALA A 118 -5.37 -4.85 10.05
CA ALA A 118 -6.53 -3.97 9.88
C ALA A 118 -7.47 -4.50 8.80
N ALA A 119 -8.77 -4.34 9.05
CA ALA A 119 -9.83 -4.67 8.10
C ALA A 119 -9.86 -3.65 6.95
N VAL A 120 -9.98 -4.13 5.71
CA VAL A 120 -10.23 -3.28 4.55
C VAL A 120 -11.70 -2.85 4.54
N ASP A 121 -11.98 -1.63 4.99
CA ASP A 121 -13.34 -1.06 5.01
C ASP A 121 -13.78 -0.66 3.60
N SER A 122 -12.91 0.07 2.89
CA SER A 122 -13.19 0.63 1.58
C SER A 122 -11.96 0.62 0.70
N VAL A 123 -12.16 0.81 -0.61
CA VAL A 123 -11.08 0.93 -1.59
C VAL A 123 -11.19 2.29 -2.26
N ALA A 124 -10.06 2.95 -2.49
CA ALA A 124 -10.00 4.20 -3.22
C ALA A 124 -10.64 4.07 -4.60
N THR A 125 -11.37 5.10 -5.00
CA THR A 125 -11.92 5.25 -6.36
C THR A 125 -11.10 6.28 -7.14
N ARG A 126 -11.26 6.30 -8.47
CA ARG A 126 -10.65 7.36 -9.29
C ARG A 126 -11.07 8.74 -8.79
N GLY A 127 -10.10 9.66 -8.78
CA GLY A 127 -10.27 11.02 -8.26
C GLY A 127 -10.41 11.13 -6.73
N SER A 128 -10.42 10.03 -5.97
CA SER A 128 -10.49 10.09 -4.50
C SER A 128 -9.12 10.26 -3.83
N ILE A 129 -8.03 10.07 -4.56
CA ILE A 129 -6.67 10.28 -4.07
C ILE A 129 -6.22 11.68 -4.47
N ALA A 130 -5.76 12.48 -3.50
CA ALA A 130 -5.39 13.88 -3.70
C ALA A 130 -4.01 14.20 -3.13
N VAL A 131 -3.33 15.19 -3.70
CA VAL A 131 -2.09 15.76 -3.14
C VAL A 131 -2.36 16.31 -1.73
N GLY A 132 -1.42 16.09 -0.81
CA GLY A 132 -1.54 16.39 0.62
C GLY A 132 -2.32 15.33 1.42
N GLN A 133 -2.87 14.30 0.75
CA GLN A 133 -3.56 13.23 1.47
C GLN A 133 -2.55 12.40 2.27
N ARG A 134 -2.89 12.20 3.54
CA ARG A 134 -2.18 11.31 4.46
C ARG A 134 -2.31 9.86 4.03
N VAL A 135 -1.18 9.18 3.88
CA VAL A 135 -1.12 7.76 3.50
C VAL A 135 -0.05 7.05 4.29
N CYS A 136 -0.21 5.74 4.44
CA CYS A 136 0.82 4.86 4.98
C CYS A 136 0.99 3.66 4.06
N HIS A 137 2.16 3.05 4.10
CA HIS A 137 2.36 1.74 3.51
C HIS A 137 3.00 0.80 4.52
N SER A 138 2.76 -0.49 4.37
CA SER A 138 3.46 -1.54 5.10
C SER A 138 4.20 -2.44 4.12
N GLY A 139 5.26 -3.07 4.60
CA GLY A 139 6.11 -3.93 3.80
C GLY A 139 7.09 -4.72 4.63
N TYR A 140 7.78 -5.66 4.00
CA TYR A 140 8.67 -6.61 4.65
C TYR A 140 10.08 -6.06 4.91
N ALA A 141 10.46 -4.92 4.31
CA ALA A 141 11.84 -4.46 4.44
C ALA A 141 12.24 -4.29 5.91
N GLU A 142 13.47 -4.67 6.25
CA GLU A 142 13.93 -4.68 7.64
C GLU A 142 13.81 -3.29 8.29
N SER A 143 14.15 -2.23 7.56
CA SER A 143 13.98 -0.84 8.02
C SER A 143 12.52 -0.50 8.33
N THR A 144 11.58 -0.94 7.49
CA THR A 144 10.14 -0.76 7.70
C THR A 144 9.66 -1.55 8.91
N GLN A 145 10.15 -2.77 9.11
CA GLN A 145 9.87 -3.57 10.32
C GLN A 145 10.41 -2.91 11.59
N GLN A 146 11.64 -2.36 11.55
CA GLN A 146 12.24 -1.61 12.66
C GLN A 146 11.47 -0.32 12.99
N ALA A 147 10.80 0.29 12.00
CA ALA A 147 9.92 1.44 12.19
C ALA A 147 8.53 1.10 12.77
N GLY A 148 8.29 -0.15 13.20
CA GLY A 148 6.99 -0.64 13.69
C GLY A 148 6.15 -1.35 12.62
N GLY A 149 6.75 -1.64 11.46
CA GLY A 149 6.15 -2.40 10.37
C GLY A 149 5.36 -1.57 9.35
N TYR A 150 5.43 -0.23 9.42
CA TYR A 150 4.85 0.68 8.43
C TYR A 150 5.59 2.02 8.38
N VAL A 151 5.43 2.74 7.26
CA VAL A 151 5.90 4.11 7.08
C VAL A 151 4.73 4.97 6.61
N CYS A 152 4.57 6.15 7.21
CA CYS A 152 3.54 7.10 6.83
C CYS A 152 4.14 8.34 6.17
N GLY A 153 3.32 9.00 5.38
CA GLY A 153 3.69 10.17 4.60
C GLY A 153 2.49 10.90 4.03
N GLU A 154 2.73 11.68 2.98
CA GLU A 154 1.70 12.38 2.24
C GLU A 154 1.86 12.13 0.74
N VAL A 155 0.75 12.15 0.00
CA VAL A 155 0.75 12.15 -1.46
C VAL A 155 1.29 13.49 -1.94
N VAL A 156 2.30 13.48 -2.80
CA VAL A 156 2.94 14.68 -3.34
C VAL A 156 2.69 14.89 -4.83
N ASP A 157 2.30 13.83 -5.56
CA ASP A 157 1.93 13.93 -6.97
C ASP A 157 0.85 12.91 -7.33
N VAL A 158 -0.13 13.35 -8.11
CA VAL A 158 -1.21 12.51 -8.68
C VAL A 158 -1.31 12.85 -10.17
N PRO A 159 -0.75 12.03 -11.07
CA PRO A 159 -0.80 12.28 -12.50
C PRO A 159 -2.22 12.42 -13.04
N ALA A 160 -2.42 13.20 -14.10
CA ALA A 160 -3.73 13.38 -14.73
C ALA A 160 -4.35 12.06 -15.23
N SER A 161 -3.52 11.07 -15.59
CA SER A 161 -3.97 9.71 -15.94
C SER A 161 -4.71 9.00 -14.80
N CYS A 162 -4.44 9.36 -13.56
CA CYS A 162 -5.12 8.81 -12.38
C CYS A 162 -6.56 9.29 -12.21
N SER A 163 -6.91 10.37 -12.90
CA SER A 163 -8.23 11.03 -12.79
C SER A 163 -9.14 10.73 -13.98
N SER A 164 -8.66 10.05 -15.03
CA SER A 164 -9.41 9.82 -16.26
C SER A 164 -9.18 8.42 -16.83
N TYR A 165 -10.27 7.76 -17.23
CA TYR A 165 -10.21 6.48 -17.96
C TYR A 165 -9.69 6.61 -19.39
N LEU A 166 -9.59 7.84 -19.92
CA LEU A 166 -9.27 8.08 -21.33
C LEU A 166 -7.76 8.10 -21.62
N VAL A 167 -6.91 8.09 -20.59
CA VAL A 167 -5.46 8.14 -20.74
C VAL A 167 -4.89 6.74 -20.57
N ALA A 168 -4.35 6.16 -21.65
CA ALA A 168 -3.79 4.81 -21.67
C ALA A 168 -2.46 4.65 -20.90
N ALA A 169 -1.93 5.72 -20.29
CA ALA A 169 -0.72 5.67 -19.48
C ALA A 169 -1.04 5.15 -18.08
N GLY A 170 -0.21 4.24 -17.56
CA GLY A 170 -0.36 3.73 -16.20
C GLY A 170 -0.39 4.87 -15.18
N CYS A 171 -1.39 4.89 -14.30
CA CYS A 171 -1.38 5.80 -13.16
C CYS A 171 -0.40 5.29 -12.09
N GLN A 172 0.52 6.15 -11.69
CA GLN A 172 1.42 5.92 -10.57
C GLN A 172 1.40 7.17 -9.69
N ILE A 173 1.11 7.00 -8.41
CA ILE A 173 0.96 8.10 -7.46
C ILE A 173 2.24 8.17 -6.63
N THR A 174 2.72 9.39 -6.39
CA THR A 174 3.94 9.61 -5.62
C THR A 174 3.60 10.07 -4.20
N MET A 175 4.28 9.50 -3.22
CA MET A 175 4.23 9.90 -1.82
C MET A 175 5.61 10.23 -1.25
N ARG A 176 5.63 11.00 -0.17
CA ARG A 176 6.83 11.36 0.59
C ARG A 176 6.62 11.00 2.06
N GLY A 177 7.58 10.31 2.67
CA GLY A 177 7.55 9.97 4.09
C GLY A 177 7.67 11.19 4.99
N ASP A 178 7.13 11.10 6.22
CA ASP A 178 7.13 12.21 7.19
C ASP A 178 8.49 12.71 7.60
N ASP A 179 9.43 11.78 7.72
CA ASP A 179 10.81 12.09 8.10
C ASP A 179 11.56 12.79 6.98
N GLY A 180 10.94 12.93 5.79
CA GLY A 180 11.53 13.53 4.60
C GLY A 180 12.78 12.81 4.12
N GLN A 181 13.02 11.56 4.55
CA GLN A 181 14.21 10.76 4.23
C GLN A 181 13.85 9.36 3.74
N GLN A 182 12.92 8.67 4.38
CA GLN A 182 12.53 7.29 4.06
C GLN A 182 11.03 7.15 3.81
N VAL A 183 10.70 6.43 2.75
CA VAL A 183 9.33 6.20 2.28
C VAL A 183 9.12 4.75 1.83
N GLY A 184 10.07 3.88 2.16
CA GLY A 184 10.16 2.49 1.73
C GLY A 184 11.59 2.09 1.37
N TRP A 185 11.84 0.78 1.32
CA TRP A 185 13.13 0.19 0.98
C TRP A 185 12.98 -1.04 0.08
N LEU A 186 14.10 -1.61 -0.37
CA LEU A 186 14.11 -2.90 -1.07
C LEU A 186 13.43 -3.95 -0.19
N GLY A 187 12.39 -4.61 -0.70
CA GLY A 187 11.54 -5.55 0.03
C GLY A 187 10.13 -5.03 0.37
N ASP A 188 9.91 -3.72 0.32
CA ASP A 188 8.56 -3.15 0.50
C ASP A 188 7.73 -3.17 -0.77
N SER A 189 8.36 -3.37 -1.93
CA SER A 189 7.70 -3.55 -3.21
C SER A 189 6.63 -4.64 -3.13
N GLY A 190 5.46 -4.30 -3.64
CA GLY A 190 4.26 -5.11 -3.61
C GLY A 190 3.43 -4.98 -2.34
N GLY A 191 3.87 -4.24 -1.31
CA GLY A 191 3.12 -4.03 -0.07
C GLY A 191 1.90 -3.09 -0.23
N PRO A 192 0.95 -3.08 0.72
CA PRO A 192 -0.23 -2.24 0.60
C PRO A 192 0.07 -0.79 0.93
N VAL A 193 -0.54 0.10 0.18
CA VAL A 193 -0.70 1.52 0.54
C VAL A 193 -2.13 1.74 1.00
N TRP A 194 -2.29 2.39 2.15
CA TRP A 194 -3.56 2.50 2.85
C TRP A 194 -3.69 3.83 3.60
N GLN A 195 -4.92 4.16 4.00
CA GLN A 195 -5.26 5.29 4.86
C GLN A 195 -6.12 4.80 6.03
N SER A 196 -5.78 5.19 7.26
CA SER A 196 -6.62 4.90 8.42
C SER A 196 -7.95 5.67 8.31
N VAL A 197 -9.07 4.97 8.48
CA VAL A 197 -10.41 5.58 8.50
C VAL A 197 -11.06 5.48 9.88
N ALA A 198 -10.71 4.45 10.64
CA ALA A 198 -11.07 4.27 12.04
C ALA A 198 -10.07 3.30 12.70
N PRO A 199 -10.00 3.21 14.04
CA PRO A 199 -9.20 2.16 14.68
C PRO A 199 -9.58 0.77 14.14
N GLY A 200 -8.57 -0.02 13.77
CA GLY A 200 -8.71 -1.35 13.18
C GLY A 200 -9.16 -1.38 11.71
N ARG A 201 -9.43 -0.23 11.07
CA ARG A 201 -10.06 -0.16 9.75
C ARG A 201 -9.35 0.81 8.82
N VAL A 202 -9.09 0.36 7.60
CA VAL A 202 -8.35 1.13 6.59
C VAL A 202 -9.13 1.24 5.30
N ARG A 203 -8.89 2.33 4.59
CA ARG A 203 -9.15 2.45 3.16
C ARG A 203 -7.91 1.99 2.41
N LEU A 204 -8.06 0.98 1.56
CA LEU A 204 -7.00 0.52 0.66
C LEU A 204 -6.83 1.51 -0.49
N LEU A 205 -5.60 1.96 -0.72
CA LEU A 205 -5.27 2.94 -1.76
C LEU A 205 -4.55 2.32 -2.95
N GLY A 206 -3.66 1.34 -2.72
CA GLY A 206 -2.87 0.76 -3.80
C GLY A 206 -1.79 -0.22 -3.39
N VAL A 207 -0.88 -0.46 -4.32
CA VAL A 207 0.26 -1.37 -4.23
C VAL A 207 1.53 -0.54 -4.34
N PHE A 208 2.39 -0.59 -3.34
CA PHE A 208 3.69 0.07 -3.35
C PHE A 208 4.59 -0.60 -4.40
N THR A 209 5.24 0.17 -5.28
CA THR A 209 5.98 -0.41 -6.42
C THR A 209 7.44 0.02 -6.47
N ALA A 210 7.77 1.25 -6.08
CA ALA A 210 9.13 1.72 -6.25
C ALA A 210 9.50 2.82 -5.26
N VAL A 211 10.80 2.99 -5.07
CA VAL A 211 11.39 4.15 -4.40
C VAL A 211 12.27 4.88 -5.43
N SER A 212 12.21 6.20 -5.46
CA SER A 212 13.10 7.02 -6.27
C SER A 212 13.74 8.11 -5.41
N SER A 213 15.02 8.35 -5.59
CA SER A 213 15.70 9.52 -5.04
C SER A 213 15.78 10.61 -6.11
N PRO A 214 15.28 11.83 -5.87
CA PRO A 214 15.48 12.94 -6.79
C PRO A 214 16.98 13.21 -6.93
N ALA A 215 17.45 13.45 -8.16
CA ALA A 215 18.85 13.76 -8.42
C ALA A 215 19.28 15.00 -7.61
N GLY A 216 20.14 14.81 -6.62
CA GLY A 216 20.65 15.88 -5.74
C GLY A 216 19.82 16.19 -4.48
N GLY A 217 18.83 15.38 -4.12
CA GLY A 217 17.99 15.58 -2.94
C GLY A 217 18.10 14.47 -1.89
N SER A 218 17.82 14.82 -0.63
CA SER A 218 17.84 13.94 0.55
C SER A 218 16.49 13.27 0.87
N ALA A 219 15.44 13.50 0.08
CA ALA A 219 14.12 12.93 0.32
C ALA A 219 13.80 11.80 -0.67
N SER A 220 13.71 10.57 -0.17
CA SER A 220 13.22 9.43 -0.96
C SER A 220 11.72 9.61 -1.24
N LEU A 221 11.32 9.36 -2.49
CA LEU A 221 9.92 9.38 -2.94
C LEU A 221 9.46 7.94 -3.19
N GLY A 222 8.25 7.63 -2.72
CA GLY A 222 7.62 6.33 -2.86
C GLY A 222 6.57 6.39 -3.95
N HIS A 223 6.45 5.31 -4.70
CA HIS A 223 5.53 5.21 -5.82
C HIS A 223 4.59 4.05 -5.61
N PHE A 224 3.32 4.24 -5.93
CA PHE A 224 2.35 3.17 -5.86
C PHE A 224 1.34 3.20 -7.01
N VAL A 225 0.88 2.02 -7.39
CA VAL A 225 -0.21 1.82 -8.36
C VAL A 225 -1.52 1.79 -7.59
N PRO A 226 -2.52 2.60 -7.94
CA PRO A 226 -3.77 2.63 -7.17
C PRO A 226 -4.59 1.35 -7.31
N ALA A 227 -5.32 1.01 -6.26
CA ALA A 227 -6.10 -0.23 -6.19
C ALA A 227 -7.24 -0.27 -7.22
N PHE A 228 -7.87 0.86 -7.56
CA PHE A 228 -8.89 0.90 -8.62
C PHE A 228 -8.34 0.45 -9.98
N ASP A 229 -7.08 0.76 -10.26
CA ASP A 229 -6.41 0.39 -11.50
C ASP A 229 -6.10 -1.11 -11.53
N VAL A 230 -5.64 -1.66 -10.41
CA VAL A 230 -5.44 -3.10 -10.21
C VAL A 230 -6.74 -3.88 -10.41
N LEU A 231 -7.84 -3.39 -9.83
CA LEU A 231 -9.14 -4.04 -9.91
C LEU A 231 -9.72 -4.00 -11.32
N ASP A 232 -9.54 -2.88 -12.03
CA ASP A 232 -9.95 -2.75 -13.43
C ASP A 232 -9.14 -3.69 -14.35
N ASP A 233 -7.83 -3.83 -14.12
CA ASP A 233 -6.97 -4.73 -14.90
C ASP A 233 -7.32 -6.21 -14.70
N LEU A 234 -7.58 -6.61 -13.45
CA LEU A 234 -7.91 -7.99 -13.10
C LEU A 234 -9.39 -8.31 -13.37
N GLY A 235 -10.28 -7.31 -13.34
CA GLY A 235 -11.74 -7.52 -13.42
C GLY A 235 -12.30 -8.22 -12.18
N GLY A 236 -11.75 -7.92 -11.00
CA GLY A 236 -12.09 -8.56 -9.73
C GLY A 236 -12.63 -7.61 -8.66
N VAL A 237 -13.01 -8.17 -7.51
CA VAL A 237 -13.45 -7.41 -6.32
C VAL A 237 -12.49 -7.63 -5.15
N PRO A 238 -12.11 -6.58 -4.41
CA PRO A 238 -11.22 -6.70 -3.27
C PRO A 238 -11.91 -7.47 -2.14
N ILE A 239 -11.20 -8.39 -1.52
CA ILE A 239 -11.70 -9.11 -0.34
C ILE A 239 -11.64 -8.17 0.87
N ARG A 240 -12.72 -8.14 1.65
CA ARG A 240 -12.92 -7.26 2.81
C ARG A 240 -13.42 -8.07 4.01
N ALA A 241 -13.07 -7.62 5.21
CA ALA A 241 -13.47 -8.21 6.49
C ALA A 241 -14.72 -7.52 7.06
#